data_AF-W4N9S9-F1
#
_entry.id   AF-W4N9S9-F1
#
_cell.length_a   1.000
_cell.length_b   1.000
_cell.length_c   1.000
_cell.angle_alpha   90.00
_cell.angle_beta   90.00
_cell.angle_gamma   90.00
#
_symmetry.space_group_name_H-M   'P 1'
#
loop_
_entity.id
_entity.type
_entity.pdbx_description
1 polymer ?
#
loop_
_entity_poly.entity_id
_entity_poly.type
_entity_poly.pdbx_seq_one_letter_code
_entity_poly.pdbx_strand_id
1 'polypeptide(L)'
;MVSSFSVRPEQVNVLSDDIATNAKGISQELDDLETQVKNLIDQWDGAAREAYYQAQRDWTNKLQEMNQILGQISQVTSQIAQQYVESDAKSAQRF
;
A
#
# COMPACT_ATOMS: atom_id res chain seq x y z
N MET A 1 -17.51 27.83 -12.58
CA MET A 1 -17.84 26.64 -11.76
C MET A 1 -16.71 25.65 -11.95
N VAL A 2 -15.70 25.68 -11.08
CA VAL A 2 -14.66 24.66 -11.11
C VAL A 2 -15.32 23.41 -10.56
N SER A 3 -15.69 22.50 -11.45
CA SER A 3 -16.07 21.14 -11.08
C SER A 3 -14.86 20.54 -10.38
N SER A 4 -14.81 20.66 -9.06
CA SER A 4 -13.89 19.91 -8.26
C SER A 4 -14.21 18.45 -8.57
N PHE A 5 -13.31 17.79 -9.30
CA PHE A 5 -13.05 16.38 -9.06
C PHE A 5 -12.53 16.30 -7.62
N SER A 6 -13.42 16.54 -6.66
CA SER A 6 -13.16 16.32 -5.25
C SER A 6 -13.14 14.81 -5.14
N VAL A 7 -11.94 14.27 -5.26
CA VAL A 7 -11.69 12.90 -4.88
C VAL A 7 -12.18 12.79 -3.45
N ARG A 8 -13.28 12.06 -3.25
CA ARG A 8 -13.94 11.99 -1.96
C ARG A 8 -12.97 11.30 -0.99
N PRO A 9 -12.64 11.89 0.17
CA PRO A 9 -11.73 11.27 1.13
C PRO A 9 -12.13 9.83 1.46
N GLU A 10 -13.44 9.56 1.49
CA GLU A 10 -14.00 8.23 1.74
C GLU A 10 -13.63 7.22 0.63
N GLN A 11 -13.64 7.64 -0.64
CA GLN A 11 -13.26 6.76 -1.76
C GLN A 11 -11.77 6.42 -1.74
N VAL A 12 -10.93 7.38 -1.33
CA VAL A 12 -9.48 7.16 -1.19
C VAL A 12 -9.18 6.21 -0.05
N ASN A 13 -9.88 6.35 1.08
CA ASN A 13 -9.74 5.44 2.21
C ASN A 13 -10.10 4.01 1.82
N VAL A 14 -11.26 3.79 1.18
CA VAL A 14 -11.68 2.45 0.72
C VAL A 14 -10.65 1.83 -0.22
N LEU A 15 -10.20 2.58 -1.24
CA LEU A 15 -9.18 2.08 -2.16
C LEU A 15 -7.85 1.76 -1.44
N SER A 16 -7.46 2.58 -0.46
CA SER A 16 -6.24 2.35 0.32
C SER A 16 -6.35 1.09 1.17
N ASP A 17 -7.51 0.85 1.79
CA ASP A 17 -7.77 -0.36 2.58
C ASP A 17 -7.77 -1.62 1.70
N ASP A 18 -8.34 -1.54 0.49
CA ASP A 18 -8.31 -2.63 -0.49
C ASP A 18 -6.87 -2.95 -0.91
N ILE A 19 -6.07 -1.93 -1.24
CA ILE A 19 -4.67 -2.11 -1.61
C ILE A 19 -3.87 -2.67 -0.43
N ALA A 20 -4.09 -2.20 0.80
CA ALA A 20 -3.43 -2.71 1.99
C ALA A 20 -3.78 -4.18 2.26
N THR A 21 -5.05 -4.56 2.07
CA THR A 21 -5.50 -5.95 2.19
C THR A 21 -4.84 -6.83 1.14
N ASN A 22 -4.78 -6.38 -0.11
CA ASN A 22 -4.10 -7.10 -1.19
C ASN A 22 -2.58 -7.20 -0.94
N ALA A 23 -1.95 -6.13 -0.41
CA ALA A 23 -0.54 -6.13 -0.02
C ALA A 23 -0.23 -7.24 0.98
N LYS A 24 -1.09 -7.37 1.99
CA LYS A 24 -0.98 -8.40 3.03
C LYS A 24 -1.18 -9.80 2.44
N GLY A 25 -2.12 -9.96 1.52
CA GLY A 25 -2.33 -11.22 0.79
C GLY A 25 -1.07 -11.64 0.02
N ILE A 26 -0.50 -10.72 -0.76
CA ILE A 26 0.75 -10.96 -1.50
C ILE A 26 1.90 -11.33 -0.56
N SER A 27 2.04 -10.61 0.57
CA SER A 27 3.07 -10.93 1.57
C SER A 27 2.93 -12.35 2.10
N GLN A 28 1.70 -12.79 2.41
CA GLN A 28 1.46 -14.14 2.91
C GLN A 28 1.80 -15.21 1.86
N GLU A 29 1.40 -15.01 0.60
CA GLU A 29 1.73 -15.93 -0.49
C GLU A 29 3.25 -16.05 -0.70
N LEU A 30 3.98 -14.95 -0.54
CA LEU A 30 5.44 -14.94 -0.65
C LEU A 30 6.12 -15.61 0.55
N ASP A 31 5.59 -15.45 1.76
CA ASP A 31 6.08 -16.16 2.96
C ASP A 31 5.86 -17.67 2.85
N ASP A 32 4.71 -18.08 2.30
CA ASP A 32 4.39 -19.49 2.01
C ASP A 32 5.30 -20.05 0.92
N LEU A 33 5.59 -19.27 -0.13
CA LEU A 33 6.55 -19.61 -1.16
C LEU A 33 7.96 -19.78 -0.56
N GLU A 34 8.40 -18.84 0.28
CA GLU A 34 9.72 -18.89 0.91
C GLU A 34 9.87 -20.14 1.78
N THR A 35 8.82 -20.51 2.51
CA THR A 35 8.81 -21.73 3.32
C THR A 35 8.96 -22.98 2.45
N GLN A 36 8.29 -23.04 1.29
CA GLN A 36 8.43 -24.15 0.35
C GLN A 36 9.83 -24.19 -0.27
N VAL A 37 10.36 -23.03 -0.66
CA VAL A 37 11.68 -22.92 -1.28
C VAL A 37 12.79 -23.28 -0.31
N LYS A 38 12.71 -22.90 0.97
CA LYS A 38 13.72 -23.27 1.98
C LYS A 38 14.00 -24.77 2.05
N ASN A 39 13.01 -25.62 1.77
CA ASN A 39 13.17 -27.08 1.78
C ASN A 39 13.84 -27.63 0.49
N LEU A 40 13.88 -26.84 -0.58
CA LEU A 40 14.31 -27.27 -1.91
C LEU A 40 15.57 -26.53 -2.40
N ILE A 41 15.87 -25.36 -1.81
CA ILE A 41 16.89 -24.45 -2.33
C ILE A 41 18.29 -25.05 -2.29
N ASP A 42 18.58 -25.93 -1.34
CA ASP A 42 19.87 -26.63 -1.24
C ASP A 42 20.12 -27.57 -2.43
N GLN A 43 19.05 -28.04 -3.09
CA GLN A 43 19.13 -28.91 -4.26
C GLN A 43 19.20 -28.12 -5.57
N TRP A 44 19.02 -26.80 -5.52
CA TRP A 44 19.06 -25.95 -6.69
C TRP A 44 20.49 -25.64 -7.10
N ASP A 45 20.69 -25.57 -8.41
CA ASP A 45 21.96 -25.15 -8.98
C ASP A 45 22.31 -23.71 -8.55
N GLY A 46 23.60 -23.36 -8.59
CA GLY A 46 24.09 -22.08 -8.05
C GLY A 46 23.38 -20.85 -8.64
N ALA A 47 23.14 -20.85 -9.96
CA ALA A 47 22.45 -19.77 -10.65
C ALA A 47 20.96 -19.66 -10.28
N ALA A 48 20.28 -20.78 -10.03
CA ALA A 48 18.88 -20.79 -9.64
C ALA A 48 18.68 -20.22 -8.22
N ARG A 49 19.58 -20.57 -7.30
CA ARG A 49 19.61 -19.97 -5.95
C ARG A 49 19.82 -18.46 -6.00
N GLU A 50 20.77 -18.01 -6.81
CA GLU A 50 21.04 -16.58 -6.95
C GLU A 50 19.84 -15.82 -7.53
N ALA A 51 19.23 -16.34 -8.60
CA ALA A 51 18.03 -15.75 -9.21
C ALA A 51 16.87 -15.65 -8.21
N TYR A 52 16.67 -16.67 -7.38
CA TYR A 52 15.67 -16.63 -6.32
C TYR A 52 15.97 -15.56 -5.27
N TYR A 53 17.20 -15.47 -4.77
CA TYR A 53 17.54 -14.42 -3.81
C TYR A 53 17.42 -13.01 -4.40
N GLN A 54 17.66 -12.84 -5.70
CA GLN A 54 17.38 -11.57 -6.38
C GLN A 54 15.88 -11.27 -6.38
N ALA A 55 15.07 -12.22 -6.85
CA ALA A 55 13.62 -12.07 -6.84
C ALA A 55 13.09 -11.78 -5.41
N GLN A 56 13.65 -12.45 -4.40
CA GLN A 56 13.29 -12.26 -2.99
C GLN A 56 13.48 -10.83 -2.53
N ARG A 57 14.65 -10.26 -2.82
CA ARG A 57 14.92 -8.85 -2.50
C ARG A 57 13.98 -7.94 -3.27
N ASP A 58 13.74 -8.22 -4.55
CA ASP A 58 12.92 -7.36 -5.41
C ASP A 58 11.47 -7.29 -4.94
N TRP A 59 10.82 -8.42 -4.68
CA TRP A 59 9.44 -8.39 -4.18
C TRP A 59 9.35 -7.79 -2.78
N THR A 60 10.33 -8.03 -1.92
CA THR A 60 10.37 -7.47 -0.56
C THR A 60 10.46 -5.95 -0.60
N ASN A 61 11.33 -5.42 -1.46
CA ASN A 61 11.48 -3.98 -1.66
C ASN A 61 10.19 -3.36 -2.21
N LYS A 62 9.54 -4.01 -3.20
CA LYS A 62 8.28 -3.53 -3.77
C LYS A 62 7.14 -3.52 -2.74
N LEU A 63 7.05 -4.53 -1.88
CA LEU A 63 6.05 -4.55 -0.82
C LEU A 63 6.29 -3.44 0.22
N GLN A 64 7.55 -3.18 0.57
CA GLN A 64 7.88 -2.05 1.45
C GLN A 64 7.50 -0.71 0.83
N GLU A 65 7.82 -0.49 -0.45
CA GLU A 65 7.45 0.72 -1.18
C GLU A 65 5.93 0.90 -1.23
N MET A 66 5.18 -0.17 -1.48
CA MET A 66 3.72 -0.14 -1.49
C MET A 66 3.15 0.28 -0.13
N ASN A 67 3.68 -0.29 0.97
CA ASN A 67 3.29 0.11 2.33
C ASN A 67 3.62 1.58 2.62
N GLN A 68 4.75 2.10 2.14
CA GLN A 68 5.11 3.51 2.28
C GLN A 68 4.12 4.42 1.54
N ILE A 69 3.77 4.07 0.30
CA ILE A 69 2.80 4.82 -0.51
C ILE A 69 1.44 4.83 0.19
N LEU A 70 0.97 3.69 0.71
CA LEU A 70 -0.29 3.61 1.45
C LEU A 70 -0.29 4.51 2.69
N GLY A 71 0.83 4.55 3.44
CA GLY A 71 1.00 5.46 4.56
C GLY A 71 0.89 6.94 4.14
N GLN A 72 1.51 7.31 3.02
CA GLN A 72 1.42 8.66 2.47
C GLN A 72 -0.02 9.02 2.05
N ILE A 73 -0.71 8.10 1.37
CA ILE A 73 -2.11 8.30 0.96
C ILE A 73 -3.01 8.50 2.18
N SER A 74 -2.84 7.68 3.23
CA SER A 74 -3.60 7.83 4.48
C SER A 74 -3.37 9.20 5.13
N GLN A 75 -2.11 9.66 5.18
CA GLN A 75 -1.76 10.96 5.74
C GLN A 75 -2.40 12.11 4.95
N VAL A 76 -2.28 12.09 3.62
CA VAL A 76 -2.87 13.12 2.74
C VAL A 76 -4.40 13.13 2.88
N THR A 77 -5.03 11.96 2.92
CA THR A 77 -6.49 11.85 3.03
C THR A 77 -6.99 12.41 4.37
N SER A 78 -6.29 12.15 5.46
CA SER A 78 -6.58 12.72 6.78
C SER A 78 -6.46 14.25 6.78
N GLN A 79 -5.42 14.80 6.15
CA GLN A 79 -5.24 16.25 6.02
C GLN A 79 -6.39 16.90 5.22
N ILE A 80 -6.80 16.27 4.11
CA ILE A 80 -7.92 16.75 3.29
C ILE A 80 -9.21 16.74 4.12
N ALA A 81 -9.51 15.65 4.82
CA ALA A 81 -10.71 15.54 5.66
C ALA A 81 -10.76 16.64 6.75
N GLN A 82 -9.63 16.91 7.41
CA GLN A 82 -9.52 17.99 8.41
C GLN A 82 -9.80 19.37 7.79
N GLN A 83 -9.20 19.67 6.64
CA GLN A 83 -9.42 20.95 5.93
C GLN A 83 -10.88 21.14 5.52
N TYR A 84 -11.56 20.06 5.10
CA TYR A 84 -13.00 20.10 4.79
C TYR A 84 -13.83 20.47 6.00
N VAL A 85 -13.61 19.82 7.15
CA VAL A 85 -14.33 20.10 8.40
C VAL A 85 -14.09 21.54 8.87
N GLU A 86 -12.84 22.01 8.83
CA GLU A 86 -12.52 23.38 9.21
C GLU A 86 -13.17 24.42 8.28
N SER A 87 -13.17 24.16 6.96
CA SER A 87 -13.79 25.06 5.98
C SER A 87 -15.31 25.09 6.12
N ASP A 88 -15.94 23.96 6.40
CA ASP A 88 -17.38 23.87 6.63
C ASP A 88 -17.78 24.60 7.92
N ALA A 89 -17.06 24.36 9.02
CA ALA A 89 -17.27 25.04 10.30
C ALA A 89 -17.14 26.57 10.18
N LYS A 90 -16.14 27.07 9.44
CA LYS A 90 -15.97 28.50 9.18
C LYS A 90 -17.10 29.09 8.33
N SER A 91 -17.66 28.29 7.43
CA SER A 91 -18.78 28.72 6.59
C SER A 91 -20.08 28.77 7.41
N ALA A 92 -20.31 27.76 8.26
CA ALA A 92 -21.45 27.70 9.16
C ALA A 92 -21.49 28.84 10.19
N GLN A 93 -20.33 29.35 10.64
CA GLN A 93 -20.26 30.51 11.55
C GLN A 93 -20.57 31.86 10.88
N ARG A 94 -20.59 31.93 9.54
CA ARG A 94 -20.84 33.18 8.79
C ARG A 94 -22.30 33.36 8.40
N PHE A 95 -23.16 32.39 8.68
CA PHE A 95 -24.61 32.43 8.49
C PHE A 95 -25.31 32.43 9.85
#